data_AF-A0A7S1P9D1-F1
#
_entry.id   AF-A0A7S1P9D1-F1
#
_cell.length_a   1.000
_cell.length_b   1.000
_cell.length_c   1.000
_cell.angle_alpha   90.00
_cell.angle_beta   90.00
_cell.angle_gamma   90.00
#
_symmetry.space_group_name_H-M   'P 1'
#
loop_
_entity.id
_entity.type
_entity.pdbx_description
1 polymer ?
#
loop_
_entity_poly.entity_id
_entity_poly.type
_entity_poly.pdbx_seq_one_letter_code
_entity_poly.pdbx_strand_id
1 'polypeptide(L)'
;MLRSVTRETMLECLAALDFLDPKDKPKLLDGISKKILRNRWQEEGRLCRRILDMAFKRPLIRDLLSSSPELTQACAPYLVESGSRVAAQWTATASGEEGN
;
A
#
# COMPACT_ATOMS: atom_id res chain seq x y z
N MET A 1 -0.58 -18.25 -6.75
CA MET A 1 -0.95 -16.86 -7.08
C MET A 1 0.26 -15.93 -7.18
N LEU A 2 1.10 -15.80 -6.15
CA LEU A 2 2.23 -14.83 -6.16
C LEU A 2 3.26 -15.02 -7.28
N ARG A 3 3.40 -16.22 -7.86
CA ARG A 3 4.37 -16.47 -8.95
C ARG A 3 4.00 -15.76 -10.27
N SER A 4 2.70 -15.63 -10.59
CA SER A 4 2.22 -15.00 -11.83
C SER A 4 2.02 -13.48 -11.71
N VAL A 5 2.10 -12.94 -10.49
CA VAL A 5 1.98 -11.50 -10.27
C VAL A 5 3.23 -10.79 -10.81
N THR A 6 3.01 -9.83 -11.70
CA THR A 6 4.03 -8.92 -12.23
C THR A 6 4.02 -7.61 -11.44
N ARG A 7 5.04 -6.77 -11.65
CA ARG A 7 5.11 -5.44 -11.06
C ARG A 7 3.89 -4.59 -11.44
N GLU A 8 3.45 -4.69 -12.69
CA GLU A 8 2.36 -3.91 -13.27
C GLU A 8 1.00 -4.31 -12.69
N THR A 9 0.79 -5.61 -12.49
CA THR A 9 -0.50 -6.20 -12.10
C THR A 9 -0.69 -6.33 -10.60
N MET A 10 0.40 -6.32 -9.82
CA MET A 10 0.37 -6.56 -8.37
C MET A 10 -0.60 -5.66 -7.61
N LEU A 11 -0.53 -4.35 -7.85
CA LEU A 11 -1.37 -3.39 -7.11
C LEU A 11 -2.84 -3.51 -7.50
N GLU A 12 -3.12 -3.87 -8.76
CA GLU A 12 -4.48 -4.12 -9.24
C GLU A 12 -5.04 -5.40 -8.61
N CYS A 13 -4.24 -6.47 -8.53
CA CYS A 13 -4.62 -7.69 -7.82
C CYS A 13 -4.89 -7.41 -6.33
N LEU A 14 -4.04 -6.64 -5.67
CA LEU A 14 -4.24 -6.26 -4.27
C LEU A 14 -5.51 -5.41 -4.08
N ALA A 15 -5.76 -4.45 -4.97
CA ALA A 15 -6.97 -3.65 -4.91
C ALA A 15 -8.24 -4.48 -5.18
N ALA A 16 -8.16 -5.52 -6.01
CA ALA A 16 -9.26 -6.45 -6.21
C ALA A 16 -9.50 -7.31 -4.96
N LEU A 17 -8.45 -7.66 -4.22
CA LEU A 17 -8.55 -8.44 -2.99
C LEU A 17 -9.20 -7.69 -1.83
N ASP A 18 -9.18 -6.35 -1.83
CA ASP A 18 -9.95 -5.55 -0.85
C ASP A 18 -11.44 -5.95 -0.85
N PHE A 19 -11.99 -6.37 -2.00
CA PHE A 19 -13.39 -6.77 -2.13
C PHE A 19 -13.66 -8.22 -1.75
N LEU A 20 -12.62 -9.03 -1.60
CA LEU A 20 -12.72 -10.48 -1.44
C LEU A 20 -12.45 -10.97 -0.01
N ASP A 21 -12.19 -10.05 0.92
CA ASP A 21 -11.87 -10.29 2.34
C ASP A 21 -10.99 -11.54 2.57
N PRO A 22 -9.69 -11.47 2.26
CA PRO A 22 -8.83 -12.64 2.25
C PRO A 22 -8.64 -13.22 3.66
N LYS A 23 -9.04 -14.49 3.85
CA LYS A 23 -8.95 -15.23 5.12
C LYS A 23 -7.57 -15.27 5.78
N ASP A 24 -6.50 -15.10 5.00
CA ASP A 24 -5.10 -15.24 5.45
C ASP A 24 -4.27 -13.99 5.12
N LYS A 25 -4.88 -12.82 5.37
CA LYS A 25 -4.35 -11.48 5.05
C LYS A 25 -2.90 -11.24 5.50
N PRO A 26 -2.46 -11.57 6.73
CA PRO A 26 -1.07 -11.32 7.14
C PRO A 26 -0.05 -12.08 6.29
N LYS A 27 -0.32 -13.34 5.99
CA LYS A 27 0.55 -14.19 5.17
C LYS A 27 0.60 -13.73 3.71
N LEU A 28 -0.53 -13.25 3.19
CA LEU A 28 -0.61 -12.65 1.86
C LEU A 28 0.27 -11.39 1.78
N LEU A 29 0.13 -10.47 2.73
CA LEU A 29 0.89 -9.22 2.77
C LEU A 29 2.39 -9.47 2.91
N ASP A 30 2.81 -10.38 3.79
CA ASP A 30 4.22 -10.81 3.94
C ASP A 30 4.77 -11.41 2.64
N GLY A 31 3.99 -12.26 1.96
CA GLY A 31 4.40 -12.84 0.69
C GLY A 31 4.58 -11.79 -0.42
N ILE A 32 3.76 -10.73 -0.40
CA ILE A 32 3.85 -9.64 -1.37
C ILE A 32 5.01 -8.71 -1.06
N SER A 33 5.17 -8.28 0.20
CA SER A 33 6.28 -7.41 0.61
C SER A 33 7.63 -8.07 0.29
N LYS A 34 7.80 -9.35 0.63
CA LYS A 34 8.99 -10.13 0.27
C LYS A 34 9.22 -10.19 -1.24
N LYS A 35 8.16 -10.31 -2.03
CA LYS A 35 8.27 -10.33 -3.49
C LYS A 35 8.70 -8.96 -4.04
N ILE A 36 8.16 -7.86 -3.52
CA ILE A 36 8.57 -6.50 -3.90
C ILE A 36 10.06 -6.32 -3.61
N LEU A 37 10.45 -6.57 -2.35
CA LEU A 37 11.82 -6.37 -1.86
C LEU A 37 12.83 -7.24 -2.60
N ARG A 38 12.52 -8.54 -2.79
CA ARG A 38 13.42 -9.47 -3.48
C ARG A 38 13.68 -9.10 -4.93
N ASN A 39 12.67 -8.56 -5.62
CA ASN A 39 12.82 -8.11 -7.01
C ASN A 39 13.22 -6.63 -7.12
N ARG A 40 13.48 -5.96 -6.00
CA ARG A 40 13.87 -4.54 -5.93
C ARG A 40 12.89 -3.58 -6.61
N TRP A 41 11.61 -3.94 -6.68
CA TRP A 41 10.63 -3.09 -7.37
C TRP A 41 10.42 -1.74 -6.65
N GLN A 42 10.70 -1.67 -5.35
CA GLN A 42 10.65 -0.46 -4.55
C GLN A 42 11.76 0.56 -4.87
N GLU A 43 12.81 0.16 -5.61
CA GLU A 43 13.83 1.11 -6.09
C GLU A 43 13.26 2.01 -7.21
N GLU A 44 12.13 1.62 -7.80
CA GLU A 44 11.44 2.43 -8.80
C GLU A 44 10.45 3.40 -8.14
N GLY A 45 10.79 4.69 -8.17
CA GLY A 45 9.93 5.74 -7.59
C GLY A 45 8.51 5.76 -8.16
N ARG A 46 8.29 5.31 -9.40
CA ARG A 46 6.94 5.19 -9.97
C ARG A 46 6.07 4.18 -9.20
N LEU A 47 6.64 3.06 -8.75
CA LEU A 47 5.89 2.08 -7.97
C LEU A 47 5.57 2.65 -6.57
N CYS A 48 6.54 3.24 -5.90
CA CYS A 48 6.34 3.83 -4.58
C CYS A 48 5.25 4.91 -4.58
N ARG A 49 5.26 5.81 -5.57
CA ARG A 49 4.18 6.80 -5.77
C ARG A 49 2.82 6.15 -5.94
N ARG A 50 2.74 5.11 -6.78
CA ARG A 50 1.47 4.38 -7.02
C ARG A 50 0.98 3.65 -5.78
N ILE A 51 1.87 3.07 -4.98
CA ILE A 51 1.54 2.45 -3.68
C ILE A 51 0.95 3.50 -2.74
N LEU A 52 1.63 4.64 -2.56
CA LEU A 52 1.15 5.72 -1.71
C LEU A 52 -0.20 6.25 -2.17
N ASP A 53 -0.36 6.51 -3.47
CA ASP A 53 -1.62 6.98 -4.05
C ASP A 53 -2.80 6.07 -3.74
N MET A 54 -2.56 4.76 -3.79
CA MET A 54 -3.56 3.74 -3.52
C MET A 54 -3.80 3.53 -2.03
N ALA A 55 -2.79 3.65 -1.15
CA ALA A 55 -2.91 3.47 0.29
C ALA A 55 -3.94 4.40 0.97
N PHE A 56 -4.17 5.58 0.38
CA PHE A 56 -5.23 6.48 0.83
C PHE A 56 -6.64 5.88 0.63
N LYS A 57 -6.85 5.09 -0.44
CA LYS A 57 -8.17 4.58 -0.85
C LYS A 57 -8.38 3.09 -0.59
N ARG A 58 -7.31 2.34 -0.35
CA ARG A 58 -7.30 0.86 -0.37
C ARG A 58 -6.71 0.33 0.94
N PRO A 59 -7.53 -0.16 1.88
CA PRO A 59 -7.07 -0.64 3.19
C PRO A 59 -5.97 -1.70 3.09
N LEU A 60 -6.08 -2.68 2.20
CA LEU A 60 -5.06 -3.72 2.06
C LEU A 60 -3.70 -3.17 1.58
N ILE A 61 -3.69 -2.11 0.78
CA ILE A 61 -2.45 -1.42 0.38
C ILE A 61 -1.86 -0.64 1.55
N ARG A 62 -2.70 -0.06 2.40
CA ARG A 62 -2.25 0.60 3.64
C ARG A 62 -1.62 -0.42 4.59
N ASP A 63 -2.29 -1.56 4.78
CA ASP A 63 -1.78 -2.63 5.63
C ASP A 63 -0.49 -3.25 5.08
N LEU A 64 -0.33 -3.31 3.75
CA LEU A 64 0.94 -3.70 3.13
C LEU A 64 2.08 -2.79 3.60
N LEU A 65 1.90 -1.47 3.58
CA LEU A 65 2.91 -0.53 4.07
C LEU A 65 3.16 -0.73 5.57
N SER A 66 2.11 -0.76 6.40
CA SER A 66 2.23 -0.95 7.84
C SER A 66 2.90 -2.27 8.24
N SER A 67 2.76 -3.32 7.42
CA SER A 67 3.36 -4.64 7.66
C SER A 67 4.82 -4.77 7.20
N SER A 68 5.37 -3.79 6.47
CA SER A 68 6.74 -3.83 5.97
C SER A 68 7.48 -2.50 6.19
N PRO A 69 8.30 -2.41 7.24
CA PRO A 69 9.11 -1.22 7.52
C PRO A 69 10.02 -0.81 6.35
N GLU A 70 10.62 -1.79 5.67
CA GLU A 70 11.52 -1.56 4.54
C GLU A 70 10.78 -0.94 3.34
N LEU A 71 9.57 -1.44 3.05
CA LEU A 71 8.75 -0.88 1.98
C LEU A 71 8.26 0.52 2.34
N THR A 72 7.90 0.75 3.60
CA THR A 72 7.55 2.07 4.12
C THR A 72 8.72 3.04 3.95
N GLN A 73 9.94 2.63 4.31
CA GLN A 73 11.14 3.44 4.15
C GLN A 73 11.44 3.76 2.68
N ALA A 74 11.24 2.80 1.77
CA ALA A 74 11.40 3.03 0.33
C ALA A 74 10.35 4.00 -0.24
N CYS A 75 9.14 4.03 0.34
CA CYS A 75 8.10 4.97 -0.07
C CYS A 75 8.25 6.36 0.57
N ALA A 76 8.92 6.46 1.71
CA ALA A 76 9.00 7.69 2.51
C ALA A 76 9.43 8.96 1.73
N PRO A 77 10.43 8.92 0.82
CA PRO A 77 10.85 10.10 0.06
C PRO A 77 9.73 10.71 -0.80
N TYR A 78 8.73 9.91 -1.19
CA TYR A 78 7.64 10.34 -2.07
C TYR A 78 6.40 10.79 -1.30
N LEU A 79 6.35 10.62 0.02
CA LEU A 79 5.22 11.06 0.86
C LEU A 79 5.00 12.57 0.80
N VAL A 80 6.08 13.35 0.69
CA VAL A 80 6.01 14.82 0.63
C VAL A 80 5.25 15.30 -0.60
N GLU A 81 5.32 14.55 -1.71
CA GLU A 81 4.54 14.83 -2.93
C GLU A 81 3.02 14.68 -2.68
N SER A 82 2.63 13.92 -1.65
CA SER A 82 1.24 13.70 -1.24
C SER A 82 0.79 14.58 -0.07
N GLY A 83 1.53 15.63 0.28
CA GLY A 83 1.32 16.44 1.49
C GLY A 83 -0.11 16.96 1.68
N SER A 84 -0.78 17.43 0.62
CA SER A 84 -2.17 17.89 0.69
C SER A 84 -3.16 16.78 1.06
N ARG A 85 -2.93 15.55 0.60
CA ARG A 85 -3.78 14.38 0.89
C ARG A 85 -3.54 13.86 2.30
N VAL A 86 -2.28 13.89 2.76
CA VAL A 86 -1.93 13.56 4.15
C VAL A 86 -2.60 14.55 5.12
N ALA A 87 -2.49 15.85 4.83
CA ALA A 87 -3.13 16.90 5.64
C ALA A 87 -4.65 16.71 5.71
N ALA A 88 -5.31 16.48 4.57
CA ALA A 88 -6.76 16.23 4.51
C ALA A 88 -7.20 15.02 5.34
N GLN A 89 -6.42 13.93 5.33
CA GLN A 89 -6.73 12.74 6.11
C GLN A 89 -6.53 12.97 7.61
N TRP A 90 -5.49 13.70 8.01
CA TRP A 90 -5.27 14.06 9.41
C TRP A 90 -6.40 14.94 9.95
N THR A 91 -6.84 15.93 9.17
CA THR A 91 -7.98 16.77 9.56
C THR A 91 -9.26 15.95 9.70
N ALA A 92 -9.55 15.03 8.77
CA ALA A 92 -10.74 14.18 8.85
C ALA A 92 -10.72 13.27 10.10
N THR A 93 -9.55 12.74 10.46
CA THR A 93 -9.40 11.87 11.64
C THR A 93 -9.47 12.69 12.94
N ALA A 94 -8.93 13.90 12.96
CA ALA A 94 -8.96 14.80 14.12
C ALA A 94 -10.34 15.42 14.36
N SER A 95 -11.14 15.58 13.30
CA SER A 95 -12.50 16.11 13.39
C SER A 95 -13.54 15.07 13.84
N GLY A 96 -13.17 13.80 14.00
CA GLY A 96 -14.07 12.80 14.58
C GLY A 96 -15.40 12.68 13.85
N GLU A 97 -15.40 12.75 12.51
CA GLU A 97 -16.53 12.21 11.73
C GLU A 97 -16.42 10.68 11.72
N GLU A 98 -16.58 10.07 12.91
CA GLU A 98 -17.15 8.74 13.04
C GLU A 98 -18.61 8.83 12.60
N GLY A 99 -18.83 8.83 11.29
CA GLY A 99 -20.15 8.72 10.68
C GLY A 99 -20.42 7.28 10.27
N ASN A 100 -20.81 6.44 11.23
CA ASN A 100 -21.72 5.33 10.98
C ASN A 100 -23.00 5.57 11.78
#